data_AF-A0A3M1J8F6-F1
#
_entry.id   AF-A0A3M1J8F6-F1
#
_cell.length_a   1.000
_cell.length_b   1.000
_cell.length_c   1.000
_cell.angle_alpha   90.00
_cell.angle_beta   90.00
_cell.angle_gamma   90.00
#
_symmetry.space_group_name_H-M   'P 1'
#
loop_
_entity.id
_entity.type
_entity.pdbx_description
1 polymer ?
#
loop_
_entity_poly.entity_id
_entity_poly.type
_entity_poly.pdbx_seq_one_letter_code
_entity_poly.pdbx_strand_id
1 'polypeptide(L)'
;AIGSYFAKDTQFISLLGLKVVSLSLVIIGGIWYYHRHPESYFFGMVLLLLLFRLGVDLFALPARARYSSLNSRRVSVREFAHRRQDQPLAVFHNTSMEMASSFYLQNELQRVVPRRPLRDLSLDELYIFNPAEYDSTLFLPLVDSFVARHNQQGYFYVGQLRSLDSVTIESCWKGVILGY
;
A
#
# COMPACT_ATOMS: atom_id res chain seq x y z
N ALA A 1 25.74 -1.78 10.97
CA ALA A 1 25.57 -2.76 9.85
C ALA A 1 24.98 -4.11 10.29
N ILE A 2 24.42 -4.27 11.51
CA ILE A 2 23.92 -5.56 12.01
C ILE A 2 22.41 -5.76 11.73
N GLY A 3 21.65 -4.68 11.50
CA GLY A 3 20.19 -4.76 11.29
C GLY A 3 19.73 -5.37 9.96
N SER A 4 20.60 -5.50 8.96
CA SER A 4 20.26 -6.10 7.66
C SER A 4 20.23 -7.63 7.66
N TYR A 5 20.60 -8.27 8.77
CA TYR A 5 20.60 -9.74 8.88
C TYR A 5 19.25 -10.35 9.26
N PHE A 6 18.28 -9.57 9.75
CA PHE A 6 17.08 -10.12 10.40
C PHE A 6 15.78 -10.07 9.58
N ALA A 7 15.76 -9.46 8.38
CA ALA A 7 14.59 -9.54 7.51
C ALA A 7 14.94 -10.28 6.21
N LYS A 8 14.29 -11.44 6.01
CA LYS A 8 14.35 -12.26 4.78
C LYS A 8 14.06 -11.45 3.51
N ASP A 9 13.26 -10.39 3.62
CA ASP A 9 12.91 -9.48 2.52
C ASP A 9 13.95 -8.38 2.23
N THR A 10 15.02 -8.28 3.02
CA THR A 10 16.15 -7.35 2.75
C THR A 10 17.39 -8.03 2.18
N GLN A 11 17.37 -9.36 2.01
CA GLN A 11 18.58 -10.16 1.76
C GLN A 11 19.09 -10.21 0.31
N PHE A 12 18.46 -9.53 -0.65
CA PHE A 12 18.87 -9.62 -2.07
C PHE A 12 19.36 -8.29 -2.65
N ILE A 13 20.41 -7.72 -2.06
CA ILE A 13 21.33 -6.89 -2.86
C ILE A 13 22.49 -7.80 -3.27
N SER A 14 22.38 -8.40 -4.46
CA SER A 14 23.48 -9.20 -5.01
C SER A 14 24.76 -8.36 -5.06
N LEU A 15 25.88 -8.99 -4.70
CA LEU A 15 27.21 -8.37 -4.73
C LEU A 15 27.35 -7.13 -3.85
N LEU A 16 26.60 -7.03 -2.73
CA LEU A 16 26.65 -5.87 -1.82
C LEU A 16 28.09 -5.51 -1.41
N GLY A 17 28.91 -6.50 -1.05
CA GLY A 17 30.31 -6.28 -0.70
C GLY A 17 31.12 -5.65 -1.83
N LEU A 18 30.95 -6.13 -3.07
CA LEU A 18 31.61 -5.57 -4.25
C LEU A 18 31.17 -4.13 -4.50
N LYS A 19 29.88 -3.83 -4.36
CA LYS A 19 29.34 -2.47 -4.50
C LYS A 19 29.88 -1.52 -3.43
N VAL A 20 30.05 -2.00 -2.20
CA VAL A 20 30.63 -1.20 -1.09
C VAL A 20 32.10 -0.93 -1.30
N VAL A 21 32.87 -1.92 -1.77
CA VAL A 21 34.29 -1.77 -2.07
C VAL A 21 34.49 -0.81 -3.25
N SER A 22 33.71 -0.96 -4.32
CA SER A 22 33.81 -0.04 -5.47
C SER A 22 33.45 1.40 -5.11
N LEU A 23 32.40 1.61 -4.30
CA LEU A 23 32.03 2.95 -3.82
C LEU A 23 33.12 3.55 -2.93
N SER A 24 33.68 2.76 -2.01
CA SER A 24 34.76 3.20 -1.12
C SER A 24 36.00 3.64 -1.91
N LEU A 25 36.38 2.91 -2.96
CA LEU A 25 37.52 3.27 -3.81
C LEU A 25 37.28 4.59 -4.56
N VAL A 26 36.06 4.82 -5.05
CA VAL A 26 35.70 6.07 -5.73
C VAL A 26 35.74 7.27 -4.77
N ILE A 27 35.24 7.10 -3.54
CA ILE A 27 35.28 8.17 -2.53
C ILE A 27 36.71 8.47 -2.10
N ILE A 28 37.52 7.44 -1.79
CA ILE A 28 38.93 7.62 -1.39
C ILE A 28 39.74 8.26 -2.53
N GLY A 29 39.55 7.81 -3.77
CA GLY A 29 40.18 8.40 -4.95
C GLY A 29 39.77 9.86 -5.16
N GLY A 30 38.49 10.18 -4.97
CA GLY A 30 37.97 11.54 -5.05
C GLY A 30 38.55 12.46 -3.97
N ILE A 31 38.64 12.00 -2.72
CA ILE A 31 39.25 12.77 -1.61
C ILE A 31 40.75 13.01 -1.87
N TRP A 32 41.47 12.00 -2.35
CA TRP A 32 42.89 12.12 -2.67
C TRP A 32 43.12 13.14 -3.81
N TYR A 33 42.33 13.06 -4.89
CA TYR A 33 42.39 13.99 -6.01
C TYR A 33 42.05 15.43 -5.58
N TYR A 34 41.00 15.57 -4.76
CA TYR A 34 40.58 16.85 -4.17
C TYR A 34 41.73 17.50 -3.41
N HIS A 35 42.43 16.77 -2.55
CA HIS A 35 43.57 17.31 -1.79
C HIS A 35 44.75 17.77 -2.64
N ARG A 36 44.94 17.20 -3.83
CA ARG A 36 46.08 17.52 -4.69
C ARG A 36 45.82 18.66 -5.68
N HIS A 37 44.54 18.97 -5.94
CA HIS A 37 44.13 19.98 -6.94
C HIS A 37 43.08 20.95 -6.40
N PRO A 38 43.49 21.92 -5.55
CA PRO A 38 42.57 22.84 -4.89
C PRO A 38 41.76 23.73 -5.85
N GLU A 39 42.25 23.99 -7.05
CA GLU A 39 41.55 24.82 -8.04
C GLU A 39 40.31 24.13 -8.63
N SER A 40 40.15 22.83 -8.40
CA SER A 40 39.06 22.01 -8.94
C SER A 40 37.99 21.62 -7.90
N TYR A 41 37.99 22.27 -6.73
CA TYR A 41 37.10 21.94 -5.61
C TYR A 41 35.61 21.94 -5.96
N PHE A 42 35.14 22.94 -6.72
CA PHE A 42 33.74 23.02 -7.10
C PHE A 42 33.33 21.84 -8.00
N PHE A 43 34.20 21.48 -8.96
CA PHE A 43 33.96 20.34 -9.85
C PHE A 43 33.95 19.02 -9.09
N GLY A 44 34.89 18.82 -8.16
CA GLY A 44 34.94 17.64 -7.30
C GLY A 44 33.69 17.47 -6.43
N MET A 45 33.16 18.57 -5.89
CA MET A 45 31.93 18.54 -5.08
C MET A 45 30.69 18.16 -5.92
N VAL A 46 30.54 18.75 -7.11
CA VAL A 46 29.44 18.42 -8.03
C VAL A 46 29.52 16.95 -8.46
N LEU A 47 30.72 16.46 -8.79
CA LEU A 47 30.94 15.07 -9.15
C LEU A 47 30.60 14.11 -8.00
N LEU A 48 30.98 14.45 -6.76
CA LEU A 48 30.67 13.65 -5.58
C LEU A 48 29.15 13.59 -5.31
N LEU A 49 28.44 14.72 -5.44
CA LEU A 49 26.99 14.76 -5.31
C LEU A 49 26.29 13.93 -6.40
N LEU A 50 26.82 13.96 -7.63
CA LEU A 50 26.31 13.16 -8.74
C LEU A 50 26.54 11.66 -8.52
N LEU A 51 27.73 11.28 -8.06
CA LEU A 51 28.05 9.89 -7.70
C LEU A 51 27.22 9.40 -6.51
N PHE A 52 26.97 10.27 -5.53
CA PHE A 52 26.07 9.96 -4.42
C PHE A 52 24.65 9.73 -4.92
N ARG A 53 24.16 10.58 -5.83
CA ARG A 53 22.83 10.42 -6.45
C ARG A 53 22.71 9.11 -7.22
N LEU A 54 23.68 8.81 -8.08
CA LEU A 54 23.75 7.55 -8.83
C LEU A 54 23.90 6.36 -7.90
N GLY A 55 24.68 6.49 -6.83
CA GLY A 55 24.81 5.49 -5.77
C GLY A 55 23.45 5.20 -5.15
N VAL A 56 22.72 6.22 -4.71
CA VAL A 56 21.36 6.06 -4.18
C VAL A 56 20.45 5.35 -5.19
N ASP A 57 20.54 5.66 -6.48
CA ASP A 57 19.74 5.01 -7.52
C ASP A 57 20.18 3.54 -7.78
N LEU A 58 21.48 3.21 -7.65
CA LEU A 58 22.06 1.87 -7.81
C LEU A 58 21.91 0.96 -6.56
N PHE A 59 21.82 1.58 -5.39
CA PHE A 59 21.58 0.96 -4.09
C PHE A 59 20.11 1.02 -3.67
N ALA A 60 19.28 1.77 -4.41
CA ALA A 60 17.83 1.70 -4.29
C ALA A 60 17.43 0.24 -4.52
N LEU A 61 16.82 -0.34 -3.50
CA LEU A 61 16.40 -1.74 -3.50
C LEU A 61 15.57 -2.04 -4.76
N PRO A 62 15.99 -2.97 -5.63
CA PRO A 62 15.23 -3.28 -6.84
C PRO A 62 13.85 -3.78 -6.42
N ALA A 63 12.83 -3.05 -6.87
CA ALA A 63 11.43 -3.39 -6.76
C ALA A 63 10.90 -3.84 -5.38
N ARG A 64 11.19 -3.08 -4.32
CA ARG A 64 10.16 -2.88 -3.25
C ARG A 64 8.84 -2.33 -3.84
N ALA A 65 8.83 -1.87 -5.08
CA ALA A 65 7.69 -1.27 -5.76
C ALA A 65 6.91 -2.18 -6.74
N ARG A 66 7.42 -3.33 -7.21
CA ARG A 66 6.67 -4.15 -8.20
C ARG A 66 5.89 -5.31 -7.57
N TYR A 67 6.46 -5.99 -6.58
CA TYR A 67 5.87 -7.18 -5.96
C TYR A 67 5.62 -7.05 -4.45
N SER A 68 5.79 -5.86 -3.87
CA SER A 68 5.42 -5.66 -2.46
C SER A 68 3.90 -5.71 -2.29
N SER A 69 3.47 -6.15 -1.12
CA SER A 69 2.06 -6.11 -0.68
C SER A 69 1.44 -4.71 -0.81
N LEU A 70 2.25 -3.65 -0.81
CA LEU A 70 1.83 -2.28 -1.07
C LEU A 70 1.42 -2.04 -2.53
N ASN A 71 2.18 -2.58 -3.48
CA ASN A 71 1.87 -2.42 -4.90
C ASN A 71 0.72 -3.32 -5.33
N SER A 72 0.65 -4.56 -4.84
CA SER A 72 -0.48 -5.46 -5.12
C SER A 72 -1.80 -4.89 -4.60
N ARG A 73 -1.80 -4.26 -3.42
CA ARG A 73 -2.97 -3.53 -2.90
C ARG A 73 -3.36 -2.37 -3.82
N ARG A 74 -2.39 -1.53 -4.21
CA ARG A 74 -2.67 -0.38 -5.09
C ARG A 74 -3.26 -0.86 -6.41
N VAL A 75 -2.67 -1.87 -7.04
CA VAL A 75 -3.15 -2.45 -8.29
C VAL A 75 -4.54 -3.04 -8.11
N SER A 76 -4.76 -3.85 -7.08
CA SER A 76 -6.05 -4.49 -6.79
C SER A 76 -7.17 -3.47 -6.57
N VAL A 77 -6.93 -2.39 -5.80
CA VAL A 77 -7.93 -1.33 -5.58
C VAL A 77 -8.24 -0.58 -6.87
N ARG A 78 -7.23 -0.31 -7.71
CA ARG A 78 -7.43 0.35 -9.01
C ARG A 78 -8.22 -0.51 -9.99
N GLU A 79 -7.89 -1.80 -10.08
CA GLU A 79 -8.62 -2.74 -10.92
C GLU A 79 -10.08 -2.88 -10.47
N PHE A 80 -10.31 -2.96 -9.15
CA PHE A 80 -11.66 -2.94 -8.58
C PHE A 80 -12.41 -1.65 -8.95
N ALA A 81 -11.77 -0.48 -8.79
CA ALA A 81 -12.37 0.80 -9.14
C ALA A 81 -12.75 0.88 -10.62
N HIS A 82 -11.89 0.40 -11.52
CA HIS A 82 -12.19 0.35 -12.96
C HIS A 82 -13.39 -0.56 -13.27
N ARG A 83 -13.52 -1.71 -12.60
CA ARG A 83 -14.69 -2.60 -12.78
C ARG A 83 -16.00 -1.98 -12.29
N ARG A 84 -15.94 -1.00 -11.38
CA ARG A 84 -17.12 -0.43 -10.69
C ARG A 84 -17.27 1.08 -10.90
N GLN A 85 -16.65 1.64 -11.94
CA GLN A 85 -16.64 3.07 -12.20
C GLN A 85 -18.07 3.65 -12.35
N ASP A 86 -18.96 2.92 -13.00
CA ASP A 86 -20.32 3.38 -13.32
C ASP A 86 -21.39 2.97 -12.30
N GLN A 87 -21.02 2.29 -11.21
CA GLN A 87 -21.99 1.77 -10.24
C GLN A 87 -21.94 2.54 -8.92
N PRO A 88 -23.09 2.88 -8.30
CA PRO A 88 -23.09 3.49 -6.98
C PRO A 88 -22.52 2.49 -5.95
N LEU A 89 -21.52 2.95 -5.20
CA LEU A 89 -20.82 2.20 -4.16
C LEU A 89 -20.83 3.00 -2.88
N ALA A 90 -21.03 2.31 -1.76
CA ALA A 90 -20.96 2.90 -0.43
C ALA A 90 -20.12 2.02 0.51
N VAL A 91 -19.54 2.63 1.53
CA VAL A 91 -18.92 1.89 2.65
C VAL A 91 -20.01 1.54 3.65
N PHE A 92 -20.10 0.26 4.01
CA PHE A 92 -21.09 -0.25 4.95
C PHE A 92 -20.82 0.27 6.36
N HIS A 93 -21.76 1.04 6.92
CA HIS A 93 -21.81 1.42 8.32
C HIS A 93 -20.43 1.74 8.93
N ASN A 94 -20.05 1.09 10.04
CA ASN A 94 -18.82 1.32 10.76
C ASN A 94 -17.65 0.49 10.25
N THR A 95 -17.69 0.04 8.99
CA THR A 95 -16.58 -0.70 8.39
C THR A 95 -15.29 0.11 8.46
N SER A 96 -14.26 -0.44 9.09
CA SER A 96 -12.93 0.15 9.14
C SER A 96 -12.23 -0.09 7.81
N MET A 97 -12.19 0.95 6.96
CA MET A 97 -11.46 0.92 5.71
C MET A 97 -10.08 1.58 5.90
N GLU A 98 -9.04 0.94 5.37
CA GLU A 98 -7.69 1.51 5.38
C GLU A 98 -7.65 2.84 4.63
N MET A 99 -7.05 3.87 5.24
CA MET A 99 -6.95 5.20 4.65
C MET A 99 -6.34 5.19 3.24
N ALA A 100 -5.33 4.35 3.02
CA ALA A 100 -4.71 4.20 1.71
C ALA A 100 -5.64 3.56 0.67
N SER A 101 -6.41 2.53 1.03
CA SER A 101 -7.40 1.93 0.13
C SER A 101 -8.51 2.91 -0.20
N SER A 102 -8.98 3.68 0.79
CA SER A 102 -9.94 4.77 0.59
C SER A 102 -9.43 5.80 -0.40
N PHE A 103 -8.19 6.25 -0.21
CA PHE A 103 -7.55 7.24 -1.08
C PHE A 103 -7.44 6.74 -2.52
N TYR A 104 -6.91 5.54 -2.75
CA TYR A 104 -6.77 5.01 -4.11
C TYR A 104 -8.11 4.76 -4.78
N LEU A 105 -9.11 4.28 -4.04
CA LEU A 105 -10.44 4.04 -4.56
C LEU A 105 -11.10 5.34 -5.02
N GLN A 106 -11.09 6.36 -4.17
CA GLN A 106 -11.68 7.67 -4.50
C GLN A 106 -10.92 8.37 -5.62
N ASN A 107 -9.59 8.23 -5.66
CA ASN A 107 -8.77 8.79 -6.72
C ASN A 107 -9.12 8.17 -8.08
N GLU A 108 -9.32 6.85 -8.18
CA GLU A 108 -9.66 6.25 -9.49
C GLU A 108 -11.13 6.41 -9.86
N LEU A 109 -12.04 6.41 -8.90
CA LEU A 109 -13.45 6.66 -9.18
C LEU A 109 -13.75 8.13 -9.46
N GLN A 110 -12.81 9.05 -9.18
CA GLN A 110 -12.97 10.50 -9.30
C GLN A 110 -14.22 11.03 -8.55
N ARG A 111 -14.58 10.36 -7.45
CA ARG A 111 -15.72 10.72 -6.59
C ARG A 111 -15.51 10.18 -5.18
N VAL A 112 -16.19 10.81 -4.22
CA VAL A 112 -16.23 10.34 -2.83
C VAL A 112 -17.13 9.12 -2.73
N VAL A 113 -16.63 8.05 -2.12
CA VAL A 113 -17.43 6.87 -1.76
C VAL A 113 -18.01 7.12 -0.37
N PRO A 114 -19.33 7.39 -0.24
CA PRO A 114 -19.91 7.75 1.03
C PRO A 114 -19.95 6.54 1.98
N ARG A 115 -19.83 6.82 3.27
CA ARG A 115 -20.17 5.86 4.32
C ARG A 115 -21.64 6.00 4.66
N ARG A 116 -22.40 4.91 4.62
CA ARG A 116 -23.84 4.92 4.92
C ARG A 116 -24.08 4.52 6.38
N PRO A 117 -24.65 5.39 7.23
CA PRO A 117 -25.08 4.98 8.56
C PRO A 117 -26.25 3.98 8.45
N LEU A 118 -26.54 3.25 9.53
CA LEU A 118 -27.61 2.23 9.57
C LEU A 118 -28.96 2.75 9.07
N ARG A 119 -29.27 4.03 9.34
CA ARG A 119 -30.53 4.67 8.98
C ARG A 119 -30.70 4.94 7.49
N ASP A 120 -29.59 4.99 6.74
CA ASP A 120 -29.56 5.37 5.33
C ASP A 120 -29.14 4.20 4.43
N LEU A 121 -29.29 2.96 4.93
CA LEU A 121 -29.02 1.75 4.15
C LEU A 121 -30.16 1.46 3.18
N SER A 122 -29.81 0.93 2.02
CA SER A 122 -30.73 0.50 0.96
C SER A 122 -30.42 -0.94 0.57
N LEU A 123 -31.40 -1.72 0.10
CA LEU A 123 -31.14 -3.07 -0.41
C LEU A 123 -30.55 -3.05 -1.83
N ASP A 124 -30.74 -1.96 -2.58
CA ASP A 124 -30.37 -1.86 -3.99
C ASP A 124 -28.93 -1.34 -4.20
N GLU A 125 -28.29 -0.84 -3.14
CA GLU A 125 -26.93 -0.27 -3.19
C GLU A 125 -25.86 -1.35 -2.90
N LEU A 126 -24.68 -1.19 -3.52
CA LEU A 126 -23.54 -2.06 -3.27
C LEU A 126 -22.69 -1.52 -2.12
N TYR A 127 -22.44 -2.38 -1.15
CA TYR A 127 -21.70 -2.03 0.05
C TYR A 127 -20.35 -2.71 0.11
N ILE A 128 -19.33 -1.91 0.40
CA ILE A 128 -17.98 -2.38 0.76
C ILE A 128 -17.97 -2.65 2.25
N PHE A 129 -17.62 -3.87 2.65
CA PHE A 129 -17.54 -4.26 4.06
C PHE A 129 -16.28 -5.07 4.37
N ASN A 130 -15.90 -5.07 5.64
CA ASN A 130 -14.82 -5.90 6.15
C ASN A 130 -15.41 -7.20 6.74
N PRO A 131 -15.05 -8.37 6.20
CA PRO A 131 -15.58 -9.67 6.67
C PRO A 131 -15.04 -10.12 8.04
N ALA A 132 -14.01 -9.45 8.56
CA ALA A 132 -13.55 -9.60 9.95
C ALA A 132 -14.45 -8.85 10.94
N GLU A 133 -15.14 -7.79 10.50
CA GLU A 133 -16.03 -6.98 11.34
C GLU A 133 -17.50 -7.38 11.19
N TYR A 134 -17.90 -7.86 10.00
CA TYR A 134 -19.28 -8.25 9.71
C TYR A 134 -19.34 -9.64 9.11
N ASP A 135 -20.39 -10.39 9.43
CA ASP A 135 -20.61 -11.68 8.80
C ASP A 135 -21.07 -11.55 7.35
N SER A 136 -20.51 -12.39 6.48
CA SER A 136 -20.82 -12.40 5.05
C SER A 136 -22.28 -12.82 4.75
N THR A 137 -22.92 -13.51 5.69
CA THR A 137 -24.33 -13.93 5.62
C THR A 137 -25.31 -12.76 5.59
N LEU A 138 -24.88 -11.58 6.08
CA LEU A 138 -25.64 -10.33 6.03
C LEU A 138 -25.88 -9.85 4.58
N PHE A 139 -25.02 -10.29 3.66
CA PHE A 139 -25.06 -9.88 2.28
C PHE A 139 -25.63 -11.01 1.39
N LEU A 140 -26.16 -10.61 0.24
CA LEU A 140 -26.37 -11.48 -0.90
C LEU A 140 -25.01 -12.00 -1.43
N PRO A 141 -24.98 -12.98 -2.37
CA PRO A 141 -23.73 -13.48 -2.91
C PRO A 141 -22.78 -12.35 -3.31
N LEU A 142 -21.55 -12.43 -2.81
CA LEU A 142 -20.53 -11.39 -2.94
C LEU A 142 -20.19 -11.21 -4.43
N VAL A 143 -20.17 -9.95 -4.87
CA VAL A 143 -20.03 -9.63 -6.29
C VAL A 143 -18.60 -9.24 -6.69
N ASP A 144 -17.77 -8.85 -5.72
CA ASP A 144 -16.39 -8.44 -5.96
C ASP A 144 -15.59 -8.40 -4.65
N SER A 145 -14.28 -8.23 -4.78
CA SER A 145 -13.37 -7.98 -3.66
C SER A 145 -12.11 -7.23 -4.08
N PHE A 146 -11.44 -6.62 -3.10
CA PHE A 146 -10.10 -6.05 -3.28
C PHE A 146 -9.23 -6.27 -2.04
N VAL A 147 -7.92 -6.29 -2.23
CA VAL A 147 -6.95 -6.66 -1.18
C VAL A 147 -6.91 -5.61 -0.05
N ALA A 148 -6.89 -6.10 1.18
CA ALA A 148 -6.64 -5.36 2.41
C ALA A 148 -5.30 -5.81 3.03
N ARG A 149 -4.54 -4.88 3.63
CA ARG A 149 -3.20 -5.16 4.21
C ARG A 149 -3.26 -5.54 5.68
N HIS A 150 -4.13 -4.88 6.44
CA HIS A 150 -4.24 -4.98 7.89
C HIS A 150 -5.46 -5.78 8.34
N ASN A 151 -6.22 -6.31 7.38
CA ASN A 151 -7.32 -7.21 7.67
C ASN A 151 -6.81 -8.64 7.84
N GLN A 152 -7.21 -9.34 8.91
CA GLN A 152 -6.85 -10.75 9.13
C GLN A 152 -7.28 -11.66 7.97
N GLN A 153 -8.34 -11.28 7.25
CA GLN A 153 -8.86 -12.03 6.10
C GLN A 153 -8.34 -11.53 4.74
N GLY A 154 -7.52 -10.47 4.73
CA GLY A 154 -6.78 -10.03 3.53
C GLY A 154 -7.59 -9.34 2.42
N TYR A 155 -8.92 -9.22 2.54
CA TYR A 155 -9.78 -8.59 1.52
C TYR A 155 -10.90 -7.76 2.13
N PHE A 156 -11.33 -6.74 1.40
CA PHE A 156 -12.66 -6.14 1.53
C PHE A 156 -13.58 -6.78 0.48
N TYR A 157 -14.82 -7.05 0.86
CA TYR A 157 -15.82 -7.63 -0.03
C TYR A 157 -16.90 -6.62 -0.38
N VAL A 158 -17.55 -6.86 -1.51
CA VAL A 158 -18.67 -6.06 -1.99
C VAL A 158 -19.90 -6.93 -2.16
N GLY A 159 -21.02 -6.48 -1.61
CA GLY A 159 -22.29 -7.17 -1.70
C GLY A 159 -23.48 -6.24 -1.47
N GLN A 160 -24.66 -6.69 -1.90
CA GLN A 160 -25.93 -6.07 -1.53
C GLN A 160 -26.40 -6.63 -0.20
N LEU A 161 -27.09 -5.82 0.59
CA LEU A 161 -27.67 -6.28 1.85
C LEU A 161 -28.79 -7.28 1.59
N ARG A 162 -28.88 -8.30 2.45
CA ARG A 162 -30.00 -9.24 2.45
C ARG A 162 -31.21 -8.69 3.20
N SER A 163 -30.98 -7.86 4.21
CA SER A 163 -32.01 -7.30 5.09
C SER A 163 -31.58 -5.93 5.63
N LEU A 164 -32.57 -5.05 5.88
CA LEU A 164 -32.40 -3.77 6.58
C LEU A 164 -32.76 -3.86 8.06
N ASP A 165 -33.10 -5.05 8.56
CA ASP A 165 -33.41 -5.24 9.96
C ASP A 165 -32.19 -4.97 10.85
N SER A 166 -32.31 -3.99 11.74
CA SER A 166 -31.20 -3.56 12.61
C SER A 166 -30.77 -4.66 13.57
N VAL A 167 -31.70 -5.50 14.04
CA VAL A 167 -31.39 -6.62 14.94
C VAL A 167 -30.52 -7.64 14.22
N THR A 168 -30.88 -7.98 12.99
CA THR A 168 -30.07 -8.85 12.13
C THR A 168 -28.68 -8.25 11.89
N ILE A 169 -28.60 -6.97 11.52
CA ILE A 169 -27.32 -6.30 11.26
C ILE A 169 -26.41 -6.31 12.50
N GLU A 170 -26.96 -5.98 13.68
CA GLU A 170 -26.23 -6.00 14.94
C GLU A 170 -25.78 -7.41 15.32
N SER A 171 -26.62 -8.43 15.10
CA SER A 171 -26.26 -9.83 15.37
C SER A 171 -25.11 -10.34 14.48
N CYS A 172 -24.96 -9.76 13.28
CA CYS A 172 -23.90 -10.10 12.33
C CYS A 172 -22.60 -9.31 12.59
N TRP A 173 -22.57 -8.39 13.55
CA TRP A 173 -21.38 -7.64 13.90
C TRP A 173 -20.46 -8.46 14.81
N LYS A 174 -19.21 -8.66 14.37
CA LYS A 174 -18.19 -9.45 15.06
C LYS A 174 -17.29 -8.61 15.98
N GLY A 175 -17.51 -7.28 16.03
CA GLY A 175 -16.65 -6.33 16.72
C GLY A 175 -15.46 -5.84 15.89
N VAL A 176 -14.76 -4.82 16.38
CA VAL A 176 -13.54 -4.32 15.72
C VAL A 176 -12.34 -5.07 16.28
N ILE A 177 -11.77 -5.99 15.49
CA ILE A 177 -10.47 -6.59 15.81
C ILE A 177 -9.40 -5.61 15.32
N LEU A 178 -9.00 -4.66 16.18
CA LEU A 178 -7.82 -3.83 15.93
C LEU A 178 -6.57 -4.70 16.09
N GLY A 179 -6.22 -5.43 15.04
CA GLY A 179 -4.92 -6.07 14.90
C GLY A 179 -3.85 -4.99 14.69
N TYR A 180 -3.31 -4.45 15.78
CA TYR A 180 -2.05 -3.70 15.78
C TYR A 180 -0.87 -4.67 15.84
#